data_AF-A0A9Q7ZN40-F1
#
_entry.id   AF-A0A9Q7ZN40-F1
#
_cell.length_a   1.000
_cell.length_b   1.000
_cell.length_c   1.000
_cell.angle_alpha   90.00
_cell.angle_beta   90.00
_cell.angle_gamma   90.00
#
_symmetry.space_group_name_H-M   'P 1'
#
loop_
_entity.id
_entity.type
_entity.pdbx_description
1 polymer ?
#
loop_
_entity_poly.entity_id
_entity_poly.type
_entity_poly.pdbx_seq_one_letter_code
_entity_poly.pdbx_strand_id
1 'polypeptide(L)' 'MFRLSAAAQATRGPTLQADPSIRVMSGVLEGSNVKPVAAMSDMIASARRFEMQMKIISSVDDNAGRANQLLSMS' A
#
# COMPACT_ATOMS: atom_id res chain seq x y z
N MET A 1 -15.49 31.16 -8.53
CA MET A 1 -14.09 31.32 -9.00
C MET A 1 -13.15 31.08 -7.82
N PHE A 2 -12.54 29.88 -7.73
CA PHE A 2 -11.59 29.57 -6.67
C PHE A 2 -10.29 30.35 -6.89
N ARG A 3 -9.90 31.20 -5.95
CA ARG A 3 -8.58 31.87 -5.94
C ARG A 3 -7.71 31.16 -4.92
N LEU A 4 -6.56 30.64 -5.37
CA LEU A 4 -5.61 29.95 -4.52
C LEU A 4 -4.95 30.95 -3.55
N SER A 5 -4.83 30.60 -2.26
CA SER A 5 -4.17 31.45 -1.27
C SER A 5 -2.65 31.52 -1.53
N ALA A 6 -2.00 32.62 -1.11
CA ALA A 6 -0.56 32.80 -1.29
C ALA A 6 0.27 31.66 -0.66
N ALA A 7 -0.20 31.11 0.46
CA ALA A 7 0.42 29.95 1.11
C ALA A 7 0.35 28.67 0.26
N ALA A 8 -0.76 28.44 -0.45
CA ALA A 8 -0.93 27.28 -1.33
C ALA A 8 -0.17 27.42 -2.66
N GLN A 9 0.20 28.64 -3.06
CA GLN A 9 1.12 28.86 -4.18
C GLN A 9 2.57 28.58 -3.77
N ALA A 10 2.97 28.96 -2.55
CA ALA A 10 4.32 28.74 -2.04
C ALA A 10 4.66 27.27 -1.78
N THR A 11 3.67 26.42 -1.46
CA THR A 11 3.85 24.98 -1.29
C THR A 11 3.77 24.19 -2.60
N ARG A 12 3.26 24.81 -3.67
CA ARG A 12 3.23 24.19 -5.00
C ARG A 12 4.62 24.35 -5.60
N GLY A 13 5.27 23.21 -5.90
CA GLY A 13 6.54 23.19 -6.61
C GLY A 13 6.49 23.95 -7.95
N PRO A 14 7.63 24.08 -8.65
CA PRO A 14 7.72 24.85 -9.89
C PRO A 14 6.57 24.56 -10.84
N THR A 15 6.03 25.61 -11.45
CA THR A 15 4.93 25.49 -12.42
C THR A 15 5.40 24.63 -13.58
N LEU A 16 4.77 23.47 -13.74
CA LEU A 16 5.04 22.57 -14.85
C LEU A 16 4.73 23.31 -16.16
N GLN A 17 5.57 23.10 -17.18
CA GLN A 17 5.28 23.62 -18.52
C GLN A 17 3.90 23.12 -18.98
N ALA A 18 3.11 24.04 -19.53
CA ALA A 18 1.80 23.71 -20.05
C ALA A 18 1.95 22.79 -21.27
N ASP A 19 1.51 21.54 -21.12
CA ASP A 19 1.47 20.57 -22.21
C ASP A 19 0.26 20.88 -23.11
N PRO A 20 0.46 21.14 -24.42
CA PRO A 20 -0.61 21.46 -25.35
C PRO A 20 -1.58 20.29 -25.63
N SER A 21 -1.26 19.06 -25.23
CA SER A 21 -2.12 17.88 -25.38
C SER A 21 -3.18 17.76 -24.27
N ILE A 22 -2.98 18.43 -23.14
CA ILE A 22 -3.87 18.34 -21.98
C ILE A 22 -5.06 19.28 -22.17
N ARG A 23 -6.28 18.71 -22.22
CA ARG A 23 -7.53 19.48 -22.30
C ARG A 23 -8.39 19.21 -21.08
N VAL A 24 -8.79 20.28 -20.38
CA VAL A 24 -9.76 20.21 -19.27
C VAL A 24 -11.17 20.22 -19.85
N MET A 25 -11.91 19.14 -19.64
CA MET A 25 -13.33 19.06 -20.01
C MET A 25 -14.17 19.58 -18.82
N SER A 26 -15.03 20.57 -19.05
CA SER A 26 -15.90 21.12 -18.01
C SER A 26 -17.12 20.23 -17.80
N GLY A 27 -17.49 19.95 -16.55
CA GLY A 27 -18.68 19.16 -16.20
C GLY A 27 -18.49 17.64 -16.15
N VAL A 28 -17.26 17.13 -16.33
CA VAL A 28 -16.93 15.71 -16.11
C VAL A 28 -16.26 15.50 -14.76
N LEU A 29 -16.64 14.44 -14.04
CA LEU A 29 -15.97 14.01 -12.83
C LEU A 29 -15.00 12.88 -13.19
N GLU A 30 -13.72 13.09 -12.94
CA GLU A 30 -12.70 12.07 -13.14
C GLU A 30 -12.92 10.92 -12.15
N GLY A 31 -13.20 9.73 -12.68
CA GLY A 31 -13.39 8.52 -11.89
C GLY A 31 -12.05 7.97 -11.40
N SER A 32 -12.09 7.24 -10.28
CA SER A 32 -10.90 6.53 -9.81
C SER A 32 -10.50 5.43 -10.82
N ASN A 33 -9.22 5.31 -11.12
CA ASN A 33 -8.68 4.26 -12.00
C ASN A 33 -8.58 2.88 -11.32
N VAL A 34 -9.07 2.76 -10.07
CA VAL A 34 -8.96 1.56 -9.24
C VAL A 34 -10.15 0.64 -9.47
N LYS A 35 -9.89 -0.66 -9.56
CA LYS A 35 -10.90 -1.72 -9.59
C LYS A 35 -11.08 -2.32 -8.19
N PRO A 36 -12.15 -1.97 -7.43
CA PRO A 36 -12.23 -2.30 -6.00
C PRO A 36 -12.17 -3.80 -5.71
N VAL A 37 -12.84 -4.63 -6.51
CA VAL A 37 -12.88 -6.09 -6.32
C VAL A 37 -11.49 -6.72 -6.50
N ALA A 38 -10.74 -6.29 -7.51
CA ALA A 38 -9.39 -6.78 -7.75
C ALA A 38 -8.46 -6.39 -6.60
N ALA A 39 -8.51 -5.12 -6.18
CA ALA A 39 -7.71 -4.62 -5.05
C ALA A 39 -8.01 -5.36 -3.74
N MET A 40 -9.29 -5.66 -3.46
CA MET A 40 -9.67 -6.45 -2.28
C MET A 40 -9.18 -7.90 -2.36
N SER A 41 -9.26 -8.53 -3.54
CA SER A 41 -8.73 -9.89 -3.75
C SER A 41 -7.22 -9.95 -3.50
N ASP A 42 -6.47 -8.96 -4.02
CA ASP A 42 -5.03 -8.87 -3.82
C ASP A 42 -4.65 -8.64 -2.35
N MET A 43 -5.43 -7.80 -1.65
CA MET A 43 -5.29 -7.60 -0.21
C MET A 43 -5.51 -8.92 0.56
N ILE A 44 -6.60 -9.65 0.27
CA ILE A 44 -6.91 -10.93 0.92
C ILE A 44 -5.82 -11.97 0.64
N ALA A 45 -5.33 -12.04 -0.60
CA ALA A 45 -4.24 -12.94 -0.96
C ALA A 45 -2.95 -12.60 -0.21
N SER A 46 -2.68 -11.31 0.00
CA SER A 46 -1.52 -10.84 0.77
C SER A 46 -1.65 -11.15 2.26
N ALA A 47 -2.83 -10.94 2.85
CA ALA A 47 -3.11 -11.27 4.24
C ALA A 47 -2.90 -12.76 4.53
N ARG A 48 -3.45 -13.65 3.67
CA ARG A 48 -3.25 -15.10 3.82
C ARG A 48 -1.79 -15.52 3.71
N ARG A 49 -1.01 -14.90 2.82
CA ARG A 49 0.44 -15.16 2.72
C ARG A 49 1.16 -14.76 4.01
N PHE A 50 0.83 -13.61 4.57
CA PHE A 50 1.39 -13.17 5.84
C PHE A 50 1.03 -14.13 6.99
N GLU A 51 -0.23 -14.55 7.11
CA GLU A 51 -0.66 -15.52 8.12
C GLU A 51 0.11 -16.85 8.02
N MET A 52 0.29 -17.37 6.80
CA MET A 52 1.07 -18.58 6.58
C MET A 52 2.55 -18.39 6.97
N GLN A 53 3.14 -17.25 6.64
CA GLN A 53 4.51 -16.92 7.02
C GLN A 53 4.67 -16.87 8.55
N MET A 54 3.73 -16.24 9.26
CA MET A 54 3.72 -16.22 10.72
C MET A 54 3.58 -17.61 11.32
N LYS A 55 2.72 -18.46 10.75
CA LYS A 55 2.55 -19.85 11.20
C LYS A 55 3.82 -20.68 11.00
N ILE A 56 4.56 -20.45 9.92
CA ILE A 56 5.84 -21.13 9.69
C ILE A 56 6.84 -20.69 10.76
N ILE A 57 6.94 -19.38 11.02
CA ILE A 57 7.85 -18.83 12.05
C ILE A 57 7.52 -19.43 13.42
N SER A 58 6.25 -19.43 13.84
CA SER A 58 5.86 -20.02 15.12
C SER A 58 6.21 -21.50 15.21
N SER A 59 6.01 -22.26 14.11
CA SER A 59 6.37 -23.67 14.07
C SER A 59 7.88 -23.90 14.18
N VAL A 60 8.70 -23.01 13.62
CA VAL A 60 10.16 -23.06 13.73
C VAL A 60 10.58 -22.74 15.16
N ASP A 61 10.01 -21.71 15.77
CA ASP A 61 10.29 -21.31 17.15
C ASP A 61 9.95 -22.43 18.15
N ASP A 62 8.77 -23.04 18.03
CA ASP A 62 8.34 -24.17 18.85
C ASP A 62 9.30 -25.36 18.71
N ASN A 63 9.73 -25.67 17.48
CA ASN A 63 10.65 -26.77 17.22
C ASN A 63 12.04 -26.49 17.79
N ALA A 64 12.56 -25.27 17.65
CA ALA A 64 13.83 -24.86 18.22
C ALA A 64 13.82 -24.94 19.76
N GLY A 65 12.72 -24.52 20.39
CA GLY A 65 12.53 -24.64 21.83
C GLY A 65 12.57 -26.10 22.31
N ARG A 66 11.88 -27.00 21.61
CA ARG A 66 11.90 -28.44 21.92
C ARG A 66 13.27 -29.07 21.73
N ALA A 67 13.98 -28.73 20.64
CA ALA A 67 15.34 -29.21 20.39
C ALA A 67 16.31 -28.81 21.51
N ASN A 68 16.20 -27.57 22.01
CA ASN A 68 17.01 -27.10 23.14
C ASN A 68 16.69 -27.83 24.44
N GLN A 69 15.42 -28.18 24.70
CA GLN A 69 15.06 -28.99 25.86
C GLN A 69 15.70 -30.38 25.80
N LEU A 70 15.71 -31.03 24.63
CA LEU A 70 16.39 -32.33 24.45
C LEU A 70 17.89 -32.22 24.70
N LEU A 71 18.54 -31.15 24.22
CA LEU A 71 19.96 -30.91 24.48
C LEU A 71 20.26 -30.70 25.96
N SER A 72 19.39 -30.01 26.69
CA SER A 72 19.55 -29.76 28.13
C SER A 72 19.31 -31.00 29.01
N MET A 73 18.68 -32.04 28.47
CA MET A 73 18.42 -33.30 29.18
C MET A 73 19.49 -34.37 28.92
N SER A 74 20.43 -34.14 28.00
CA SER A 74 21.64 -34.96 27.80
C SER A 74 22.79 -34.45 28.66
#